data_AF-A0A6P0WXB0-F1
#
_entry.id   AF-A0A6P0WXB0-F1
#
_cell.length_a   1.000
_cell.length_b   1.000
_cell.length_c   1.000
_cell.angle_alpha   90.00
_cell.angle_beta   90.00
_cell.angle_gamma   90.00
#
_symmetry.space_group_name_H-M   'P 1'
#
loop_
_entity.id
_entity.type
_entity.pdbx_description
1 polymer ?
#
loop_
_entity_poly.entity_id
_entity_poly.type
_entity_poly.pdbx_seq_one_letter_code
_entity_poly.pdbx_strand_id
1 'polypeptide(L)'
;MKLSELLLDNQSHQAIAARIYGVVVGIVTNNEDPEGLGRVKVKFPWLSDEDESDWARIATLMAGNARGTYFLPEVEDEVLVAFERGDVRLPYVIGSLWNGKDLPPASNEDGNNNLRVIQSRSGHVIRLNDEEGAETIEIIDKTENNSIVIDTATNSIAITTDGDITLSASQGKIKLEAQNIEITSSADTKVEASAGMDMEASSTMNLKGQTINLN
;
A
#
# COMPACT_ATOMS: atom_id res chain seq x y z
N MET A 1 14.23 41.63 0.90
CA MET A 1 15.05 41.07 -0.20
C MET A 1 14.14 40.22 -1.05
N LYS A 2 13.96 40.57 -2.34
CA LYS A 2 13.09 39.82 -3.25
C LYS A 2 13.78 38.52 -3.67
N LEU A 3 13.02 37.46 -3.94
CA LEU A 3 13.57 36.17 -4.42
C LEU A 3 14.50 36.35 -5.63
N SER A 4 14.20 37.32 -6.50
CA SER A 4 15.04 37.71 -7.64
C SER A 4 16.43 38.23 -7.24
N GLU A 5 16.55 38.95 -6.13
CA GLU A 5 17.83 39.51 -5.65
C GLU A 5 18.72 38.41 -5.04
N LEU A 6 18.11 37.43 -4.38
CA LEU A 6 18.79 36.24 -3.81
C LEU A 6 19.32 35.29 -4.90
N LEU A 7 18.62 35.21 -6.04
CA LEU A 7 19.04 34.39 -7.18
C LEU A 7 20.21 35.00 -7.95
N LEU A 8 20.30 36.33 -7.99
CA LEU A 8 21.38 37.06 -8.68
C LEU A 8 22.70 36.99 -7.89
N ASP A 9 22.66 37.10 -6.57
CA ASP A 9 23.86 37.08 -5.73
C ASP A 9 24.55 35.70 -5.75
N ASN A 10 23.76 34.62 -5.83
CA ASN A 10 24.25 33.24 -5.84
C ASN A 10 24.82 32.76 -7.20
N GLN A 11 24.71 33.54 -8.27
CA GLN A 11 25.37 33.22 -9.55
C GLN A 11 26.85 33.62 -9.57
N SER A 12 27.31 34.44 -8.61
CA SER A 12 28.65 35.04 -8.67
C SER A 12 29.77 34.20 -8.03
N HIS A 13 29.47 33.13 -7.28
CA HIS A 13 30.45 32.48 -6.39
C HIS A 13 30.57 30.95 -6.44
N GLN A 14 30.06 30.26 -7.47
CA GLN A 14 30.31 28.81 -7.60
C GLN A 14 31.14 28.50 -8.84
N ALA A 15 32.31 27.88 -8.60
CA ALA A 15 33.05 27.15 -9.62
C ALA A 15 32.07 26.27 -10.40
N ILE A 16 32.17 26.29 -11.74
CA ILE A 16 31.24 25.61 -12.64
C ILE A 16 31.44 24.09 -12.50
N ALA A 17 30.92 23.52 -11.42
CA ALA A 17 30.56 22.11 -11.40
C ALA A 17 29.49 21.93 -12.48
N ALA A 18 29.65 20.90 -13.33
CA ALA A 18 28.70 20.60 -14.39
C ALA A 18 27.30 20.46 -13.77
N ARG A 19 26.42 21.41 -14.08
CA ARG A 19 25.04 21.39 -13.58
C ARG A 19 24.19 20.53 -14.49
N ILE A 20 23.35 19.69 -13.90
CA ILE A 20 22.36 18.89 -14.62
C ILE A 20 20.98 19.40 -14.26
N TYR A 21 20.38 20.20 -15.15
CA TYR A 21 19.04 20.74 -14.94
C TYR A 21 17.92 19.77 -15.33
N GLY A 22 18.26 18.67 -16.01
CA GLY A 22 17.34 17.59 -16.33
C GLY A 22 17.22 16.57 -15.19
N VAL A 23 16.46 15.52 -15.47
CA VAL A 23 16.36 14.33 -14.62
C VAL A 23 17.19 13.22 -15.23
N VAL A 24 17.67 12.31 -14.38
CA VAL A 24 18.53 11.21 -14.82
C VAL A 24 18.13 9.91 -14.13
N VAL A 25 18.47 8.76 -14.72
CA VAL A 25 18.21 7.45 -14.14
C VAL A 25 19.29 7.11 -13.10
N GLY A 26 18.88 6.66 -11.93
CA GLY A 26 19.76 6.11 -10.90
C GLY A 26 19.33 4.69 -10.51
N ILE A 27 20.28 3.91 -10.03
CA ILE A 27 20.03 2.58 -9.45
C ILE A 27 20.32 2.66 -7.96
N VAL A 28 19.37 2.27 -7.13
CA VAL A 28 19.51 2.34 -5.67
C VAL A 28 20.62 1.39 -5.21
N THR A 29 21.59 1.92 -4.47
CA THR A 29 22.73 1.14 -3.92
C THR A 29 22.61 0.91 -2.43
N ASN A 30 21.93 1.81 -1.72
CA ASN A 30 21.79 1.74 -0.27
C ASN A 30 20.50 2.41 0.19
N ASN A 31 19.70 1.73 1.00
CA ASN A 31 18.48 2.25 1.62
C ASN A 31 18.51 2.16 3.16
N GLU A 32 19.66 1.82 3.75
CA GLU A 32 19.91 1.80 5.19
C GLU A 32 20.40 3.18 5.68
N ASP A 33 19.51 4.17 5.68
CA ASP A 33 19.84 5.54 6.11
C ASP A 33 20.24 5.59 7.61
N PRO A 34 21.49 5.95 7.95
CA PRO A 34 21.98 5.96 9.33
C PRO A 34 21.27 6.98 10.22
N GLU A 35 20.61 7.98 9.64
CA GLU A 35 19.85 9.01 10.38
C GLU A 35 18.35 8.71 10.42
N GLY A 36 17.88 7.64 9.76
CA GLY A 36 16.48 7.24 9.74
C GLY A 36 15.55 8.25 9.05
N LEU A 37 16.06 9.03 8.09
CA LEU A 37 15.29 10.06 7.37
C LEU A 37 14.56 9.51 6.14
N GLY A 38 14.69 8.21 5.85
CA GLY A 38 14.07 7.56 4.68
C GLY A 38 14.72 7.99 3.36
N ARG A 39 16.03 8.21 3.35
CA ARG A 39 16.80 8.53 2.14
C ARG A 39 17.38 7.27 1.52
N VAL A 40 17.79 7.38 0.26
CA VAL A 40 18.55 6.34 -0.45
C VAL A 40 19.82 6.91 -1.05
N LYS A 41 20.81 6.07 -1.29
CA LYS A 41 21.90 6.37 -2.22
C LYS A 41 21.67 5.65 -3.53
N VAL A 42 22.21 6.24 -4.59
CA VAL A 42 22.11 5.70 -5.95
C VAL A 42 23.47 5.72 -6.63
N LYS A 43 23.67 4.81 -7.58
CA LYS A 43 24.68 4.93 -8.62
C LYS A 43 24.06 5.36 -9.94
N PHE A 44 24.87 5.94 -10.80
CA PHE A 44 24.45 6.44 -12.10
C PHE A 44 25.04 5.58 -13.21
N PRO A 45 24.24 4.94 -14.09
CA PRO A 45 24.73 3.97 -15.08
C PRO A 45 25.81 4.47 -16.07
N TRP A 46 25.97 5.79 -16.22
CA TRP A 46 27.00 6.40 -17.08
C TRP A 46 28.29 6.81 -16.32
N LEU A 47 28.36 6.53 -15.02
CA LEU A 47 29.56 6.73 -14.19
C LEU A 47 30.22 5.39 -13.84
N SER A 48 31.31 5.42 -13.07
CA SER A 48 31.95 4.20 -12.59
C SER A 48 31.02 3.45 -11.62
N ASP A 49 31.10 2.12 -11.58
CA ASP A 49 30.40 1.32 -10.56
C ASP A 49 30.88 1.61 -9.13
N GLU A 50 32.06 2.23 -8.98
CA GLU A 50 32.58 2.69 -7.70
C GLU A 50 32.00 4.04 -7.27
N ASP A 51 31.35 4.78 -8.18
CA ASP A 51 30.76 6.09 -7.89
C ASP A 51 29.35 5.93 -7.29
N GLU A 52 29.13 6.59 -6.17
CA GLU A 52 27.85 6.61 -5.45
C GLU A 52 27.44 8.05 -5.12
N SER A 53 26.14 8.33 -5.13
CA SER A 53 25.61 9.62 -4.75
C SER A 53 25.74 9.88 -3.24
N ASP A 54 25.57 11.14 -2.83
CA ASP A 54 25.17 11.44 -1.45
C ASP A 54 23.71 10.97 -1.21
N TRP A 55 23.27 10.98 0.05
CA TRP A 55 21.91 10.58 0.42
C TRP A 55 20.84 11.46 -0.25
N ALA A 56 20.04 10.84 -1.10
CA ALA A 56 18.93 11.45 -1.82
C ALA A 56 17.64 11.35 -1.02
N ARG A 57 16.96 12.49 -0.86
CA ARG A 57 15.58 12.52 -0.33
C ARG A 57 14.60 12.03 -1.39
N ILE A 58 13.51 11.38 -0.98
CA ILE A 58 12.48 10.87 -1.87
C ILE A 58 11.28 11.81 -1.86
N ALA A 59 10.84 12.25 -3.04
CA ALA A 59 9.56 12.91 -3.22
C ALA A 59 8.46 11.84 -3.14
N THR A 60 7.54 12.00 -2.19
CA THR A 60 6.44 11.08 -1.92
C THR A 60 5.10 11.81 -2.08
N LEU A 61 3.99 11.06 -2.19
CA LEU A 61 2.65 11.64 -2.44
C LEU A 61 2.22 12.62 -1.34
N MET A 62 2.59 12.34 -0.08
CA MET A 62 2.39 13.24 1.06
C MET A 62 3.43 12.96 2.14
N ALA A 63 3.96 14.02 2.76
CA ALA A 63 4.88 13.93 3.89
C ALA A 63 4.57 14.99 4.96
N GLY A 64 4.77 14.63 6.22
CA GLY A 64 4.68 15.51 7.38
C GLY A 64 5.18 14.83 8.64
N ASN A 65 5.11 15.54 9.79
CA ASN A 65 5.53 14.97 11.07
C ASN A 65 4.77 13.68 11.40
N ALA A 66 5.46 12.53 11.36
CA ALA A 66 4.94 11.18 11.60
C ALA A 66 3.69 10.81 10.77
N ARG A 67 3.57 11.32 9.53
CA ARG A 67 2.48 10.98 8.60
C ARG A 67 2.93 11.10 7.15
N GLY A 68 2.32 10.31 6.27
CA GLY A 68 2.64 10.34 4.84
C GLY A 68 2.50 8.98 4.17
N THR A 69 2.96 8.91 2.93
CA THR A 69 3.18 7.66 2.21
C THR A 69 4.66 7.26 2.34
N TYR A 70 4.92 6.04 2.80
CA TYR A 70 6.26 5.51 2.99
C TYR A 70 6.46 4.30 2.09
N PHE A 71 7.00 4.55 0.89
CA PHE A 71 7.39 3.53 -0.08
C PHE A 71 8.87 3.74 -0.38
N LEU A 72 9.73 3.07 0.39
CA LEU A 72 11.17 3.14 0.23
C LEU A 72 11.59 2.19 -0.90
N PRO A 73 12.28 2.67 -1.95
CA PRO A 73 12.85 1.81 -2.99
C PRO A 73 13.79 0.75 -2.40
N GLU A 74 13.80 -0.42 -3.03
CA GLU A 74 14.72 -1.51 -2.71
C GLU A 74 16.09 -1.26 -3.33
N VAL A 75 17.14 -1.91 -2.80
CA VAL A 75 18.44 -1.93 -3.47
C VAL A 75 18.29 -2.63 -4.82
N GLU A 76 18.96 -2.08 -5.84
CA GLU A 76 18.82 -2.40 -7.26
C GLU A 76 17.56 -1.86 -7.97
N ASP A 77 16.64 -1.17 -7.28
CA ASP A 77 15.52 -0.52 -7.96
C ASP A 77 16.00 0.66 -8.83
N GLU A 78 15.37 0.81 -9.99
CA GLU A 78 15.58 1.94 -10.88
C GLU A 78 14.72 3.14 -10.45
N VAL A 79 15.36 4.29 -10.29
CA VAL A 79 14.72 5.54 -9.84
C VAL A 79 15.06 6.72 -10.75
N LEU A 80 14.16 7.69 -10.78
CA LEU A 80 14.36 8.96 -11.47
C LEU A 80 14.88 10.01 -10.49
N VAL A 81 16.03 10.62 -10.81
CA VAL A 81 16.76 11.52 -9.93
C VAL A 81 16.79 12.94 -10.52
N ALA A 82 16.44 13.92 -9.70
CA ALA A 82 16.62 15.34 -9.95
C ALA A 82 17.68 15.92 -9.00
N PHE A 83 18.22 17.08 -9.33
CA PHE A 83 19.29 17.71 -8.56
C PHE A 83 18.91 19.13 -8.12
N GLU A 84 19.18 19.50 -6.87
CA GLU A 84 18.83 20.83 -6.36
C GLU A 84 19.51 21.92 -7.17
N ARG A 85 18.73 22.70 -7.95
CA ARG A 85 19.26 23.74 -8.84
C ARG A 85 20.34 23.21 -9.81
N GLY A 86 20.28 21.92 -10.11
CA GLY A 86 21.24 21.21 -10.95
C GLY A 86 22.55 20.82 -10.28
N ASP A 87 22.70 20.99 -8.97
CA ASP A 87 23.88 20.56 -8.21
C ASP A 87 23.85 19.05 -7.95
N VAL A 88 24.74 18.30 -8.62
CA VAL A 88 24.79 16.83 -8.54
C VAL A 88 25.04 16.27 -7.14
N ARG A 89 25.52 17.11 -6.22
CA ARG A 89 25.75 16.76 -4.81
C ARG A 89 24.46 16.76 -3.98
N LEU A 90 23.37 17.31 -4.50
CA LEU A 90 22.10 17.47 -3.81
C LEU A 90 20.98 16.71 -4.56
N PRO A 91 21.01 15.37 -4.56
CA PRO A 91 20.04 14.56 -5.30
C PRO A 91 18.68 14.46 -4.58
N TYR A 92 17.63 14.34 -5.40
CA TYR A 92 16.27 13.98 -5.02
C TYR A 92 15.81 12.82 -5.90
N VAL A 93 15.31 11.75 -5.30
CA VAL A 93 14.50 10.77 -6.02
C VAL A 93 13.10 11.36 -6.20
N ILE A 94 12.62 11.43 -7.44
CA ILE A 94 11.31 12.01 -7.78
C ILE A 94 10.31 10.98 -8.31
N GLY A 95 10.73 9.73 -8.44
CA GLY A 95 9.88 8.60 -8.84
C GLY A 95 10.70 7.32 -9.01
N SER A 96 10.01 6.20 -9.13
CA SER A 96 10.58 4.89 -9.48
C SER A 96 10.17 4.50 -10.89
N LEU A 97 10.97 3.67 -11.53
CA LEU A 97 10.78 3.25 -12.91
C LEU A 97 10.72 1.72 -12.98
N TRP A 98 9.73 1.21 -13.71
CA TRP A 98 9.80 -0.15 -14.25
C TRP A 98 10.70 -0.16 -15.49
N ASN A 99 11.32 -1.30 -15.76
CA ASN A 99 12.25 -1.48 -16.88
C ASN A 99 12.06 -2.87 -17.52
N GLY A 100 12.99 -3.27 -18.40
CA GLY A 100 12.91 -4.56 -19.10
C GLY A 100 13.12 -5.80 -18.22
N LYS A 101 13.53 -5.62 -16.97
CA LYS A 101 13.74 -6.67 -15.96
C LYS A 101 12.66 -6.60 -14.88
N ASP A 102 12.44 -5.42 -14.32
CA ASP A 102 11.48 -5.15 -13.25
C ASP A 102 10.18 -4.64 -13.85
N LEU A 103 9.19 -5.53 -13.95
CA LEU A 103 7.94 -5.31 -14.67
C LEU A 103 6.85 -4.68 -13.76
N PRO A 104 5.87 -3.97 -14.34
CA PRO A 104 4.70 -3.51 -13.59
C PRO A 104 3.90 -4.68 -13.01
N PRO A 105 3.21 -4.48 -11.87
CA PRO A 105 2.45 -5.53 -11.18
C PRO A 105 1.15 -5.93 -11.90
N ALA A 106 0.76 -5.19 -12.93
CA ALA A 106 -0.40 -5.49 -13.77
C ALA A 106 -0.10 -5.11 -15.23
N SER A 107 -0.62 -5.89 -16.17
CA SER A 107 -0.58 -5.57 -17.59
C SER A 107 -1.83 -4.77 -18.00
N ASN A 108 -1.74 -4.09 -19.14
CA ASN A 108 -2.85 -3.37 -19.77
C ASN A 108 -2.91 -3.76 -21.26
N GLU A 109 -3.04 -5.05 -21.53
CA GLU A 109 -2.92 -5.60 -22.88
C GLU A 109 -4.09 -5.21 -23.79
N ASP A 110 -5.28 -5.02 -23.22
CA ASP A 110 -6.49 -4.60 -23.93
C ASP A 110 -6.58 -3.08 -24.14
N GLY A 111 -5.75 -2.30 -23.42
CA GLY A 111 -5.70 -0.85 -23.47
C GLY A 111 -6.77 -0.14 -22.65
N ASN A 112 -7.63 -0.86 -21.91
CA ASN A 112 -8.75 -0.27 -21.17
C ASN A 112 -8.34 0.33 -19.83
N ASN A 113 -7.19 -0.09 -19.28
CA ASN A 113 -6.63 0.39 -18.02
C ASN A 113 -7.61 0.18 -16.84
N ASN A 114 -8.18 -1.03 -16.75
CA ASN A 114 -9.16 -1.37 -15.72
C ASN A 114 -8.53 -1.59 -14.34
N LEU A 115 -7.23 -1.91 -14.27
CA LEU A 115 -6.58 -2.24 -13.00
C LEU A 115 -5.76 -1.08 -12.45
N ARG A 116 -6.04 -0.70 -11.20
CA ARG A 116 -5.20 0.22 -10.40
C ARG A 116 -4.68 -0.54 -9.19
N VAL A 117 -3.37 -0.76 -9.13
CA VAL A 117 -2.77 -1.71 -8.19
C VAL A 117 -1.68 -1.05 -7.35
N ILE A 118 -1.74 -1.28 -6.03
CA ILE A 118 -0.60 -1.14 -5.13
C ILE A 118 -0.21 -2.56 -4.71
N GLN A 119 1.00 -2.99 -5.09
CA GLN A 119 1.52 -4.31 -4.72
C GLN A 119 2.80 -4.17 -3.90
N SER A 120 2.88 -4.88 -2.77
CA SER A 120 4.09 -4.94 -1.95
C SER A 120 5.12 -5.92 -2.54
N ARG A 121 6.39 -5.78 -2.12
CA ARG A 121 7.48 -6.73 -2.47
C ARG A 121 7.13 -8.20 -2.19
N SER A 122 6.32 -8.48 -1.16
CA SER A 122 5.91 -9.84 -0.80
C SER A 122 4.69 -10.36 -1.56
N GLY A 123 4.08 -9.54 -2.42
CA GLY A 123 2.92 -9.89 -3.23
C GLY A 123 1.55 -9.52 -2.64
N HIS A 124 1.48 -8.75 -1.55
CA HIS A 124 0.19 -8.26 -1.03
C HIS A 124 -0.35 -7.16 -1.93
N VAL A 125 -1.67 -7.12 -2.13
CA VAL A 125 -2.33 -6.27 -3.13
C VAL A 125 -3.42 -5.44 -2.50
N ILE A 126 -3.45 -4.16 -2.88
CA ILE A 126 -4.65 -3.31 -2.85
C ILE A 126 -4.99 -2.99 -4.31
N ARG A 127 -6.20 -3.33 -4.75
CA ARG A 127 -6.61 -3.20 -6.17
C ARG A 127 -7.98 -2.56 -6.31
N LEU A 128 -8.09 -1.68 -7.30
CA LEU A 128 -9.37 -1.24 -7.87
C LEU A 128 -9.48 -1.85 -9.27
N ASN A 129 -10.60 -2.51 -9.54
CA ASN A 129 -10.95 -3.02 -10.85
C ASN A 129 -12.12 -2.18 -11.41
N ASP A 130 -11.87 -1.49 -12.52
CA ASP A 130 -12.81 -0.61 -13.23
C ASP A 130 -13.47 -1.33 -14.44
N GLU A 131 -13.34 -2.67 -14.56
CA GLU A 131 -13.99 -3.46 -15.63
C GLU A 131 -15.53 -3.35 -15.55
N GLU A 132 -16.15 -2.91 -16.64
CA GLU A 132 -17.60 -2.64 -16.70
C GLU A 132 -18.43 -3.90 -16.35
N GLY A 133 -19.25 -3.81 -15.31
CA GLY A 133 -20.09 -4.90 -14.83
C GLY A 133 -19.37 -5.96 -13.99
N ALA A 134 -18.10 -5.73 -13.65
CA ALA A 134 -17.28 -6.58 -12.78
C ALA A 134 -16.39 -5.75 -11.82
N GLU A 135 -16.84 -4.54 -11.47
CA GLU A 135 -16.05 -3.58 -10.72
C GLU A 135 -15.89 -3.98 -9.24
N THR A 136 -14.65 -3.98 -8.74
CA THR A 136 -14.28 -4.43 -7.39
C THR A 136 -13.29 -3.50 -6.68
N ILE A 137 -13.32 -3.52 -5.35
CA ILE A 137 -12.30 -2.96 -4.46
C ILE A 137 -11.75 -4.10 -3.60
N GLU A 138 -10.45 -4.35 -3.67
CA GLU A 138 -9.83 -5.56 -3.16
C GLU A 138 -8.64 -5.25 -2.23
N ILE A 139 -8.56 -5.99 -1.12
CA ILE A 139 -7.35 -6.12 -0.27
C ILE A 139 -7.05 -7.61 -0.18
N ILE A 140 -5.91 -8.04 -0.72
CA ILE A 140 -5.59 -9.45 -0.92
C ILE A 140 -4.19 -9.73 -0.39
N ASP A 141 -4.03 -10.82 0.36
CA ASP A 141 -2.72 -11.27 0.77
C ASP A 141 -1.95 -11.95 -0.38
N LYS A 142 -0.69 -12.32 -0.14
CA LYS A 142 0.14 -12.90 -1.21
C LYS A 142 -0.30 -14.30 -1.65
N THR A 143 -1.13 -14.97 -0.84
CA THR A 143 -1.62 -16.33 -1.11
C THR A 143 -2.94 -16.33 -1.86
N GLU A 144 -3.61 -15.17 -1.91
CA GLU A 144 -4.96 -14.96 -2.44
C GLU A 144 -6.08 -15.65 -1.64
N ASN A 145 -5.73 -16.39 -0.58
CA ASN A 145 -6.70 -17.07 0.27
C ASN A 145 -7.27 -16.17 1.36
N ASN A 146 -6.58 -15.06 1.68
CA ASN A 146 -7.03 -14.09 2.67
C ASN A 146 -7.36 -12.76 1.99
N SER A 147 -8.64 -12.37 2.00
CA SER A 147 -9.10 -11.22 1.23
C SER A 147 -10.28 -10.48 1.86
N ILE A 148 -10.39 -9.20 1.50
CA ILE A 148 -11.58 -8.37 1.65
C ILE A 148 -11.92 -7.84 0.26
N VAL A 149 -13.12 -8.14 -0.22
CA VAL A 149 -13.58 -7.74 -1.54
C VAL A 149 -14.91 -7.02 -1.41
N ILE A 150 -14.97 -5.80 -1.91
CA ILE A 150 -16.22 -5.09 -2.18
C ILE A 150 -16.51 -5.29 -3.66
N ASP A 151 -17.56 -6.04 -3.97
CA ASP A 151 -18.04 -6.26 -5.32
C ASP A 151 -19.19 -5.29 -5.58
N THR A 152 -18.94 -4.31 -6.43
CA THR A 152 -19.91 -3.24 -6.71
C THR A 152 -20.90 -3.64 -7.80
N ALA A 153 -20.57 -4.63 -8.63
CA ALA A 153 -21.47 -5.20 -9.62
C ALA A 153 -22.58 -6.02 -8.95
N THR A 154 -22.26 -6.77 -7.89
CA THR A 154 -23.24 -7.54 -7.11
C THR A 154 -23.72 -6.83 -5.84
N ASN A 155 -23.16 -5.65 -5.54
CA ASN A 155 -23.42 -4.86 -4.33
C ASN A 155 -23.23 -5.69 -3.04
N SER A 156 -22.08 -6.37 -2.95
CA SER A 156 -21.75 -7.28 -1.85
C SER A 156 -20.36 -7.01 -1.28
N ILE A 157 -20.13 -7.50 -0.05
CA ILE A 157 -18.82 -7.48 0.60
C ILE A 157 -18.51 -8.89 1.07
N ALA A 158 -17.36 -9.42 0.69
CA ALA A 158 -16.84 -10.71 1.12
C ALA A 158 -15.57 -10.54 1.95
N ILE A 159 -15.47 -11.29 3.05
CA ILE A 159 -14.26 -11.44 3.86
C ILE A 159 -13.94 -12.93 3.90
N THR A 160 -12.79 -13.31 3.38
CA THR A 160 -12.37 -14.71 3.22
C THR A 160 -10.99 -14.92 3.84
N THR A 161 -10.79 -16.08 4.46
CA THR A 161 -9.52 -16.49 5.07
C THR A 161 -9.46 -18.01 5.18
N ASP A 162 -8.26 -18.58 5.11
CA ASP A 162 -8.01 -19.98 5.45
C ASP A 162 -7.91 -20.21 6.95
N GLY A 163 -7.59 -19.15 7.70
CA GLY A 163 -7.43 -19.18 9.16
C GLY A 163 -8.64 -18.66 9.90
N ASP A 164 -8.40 -18.10 11.09
CA ASP A 164 -9.47 -17.57 11.94
C ASP A 164 -9.90 -16.16 11.51
N ILE A 165 -11.21 -15.90 11.56
CA ILE A 165 -11.77 -14.53 11.63
C ILE A 165 -12.10 -14.22 13.09
N THR A 166 -11.52 -13.15 13.64
CA THR A 166 -11.81 -12.69 15.01
C THR A 166 -12.47 -11.30 14.99
N LEU A 167 -13.66 -11.19 15.56
CA LEU A 167 -14.37 -9.93 15.76
C LEU A 167 -14.47 -9.64 17.27
N SER A 168 -13.88 -8.54 17.73
CA SER A 168 -13.85 -8.21 19.17
C SER A 168 -14.13 -6.73 19.44
N ALA A 169 -14.88 -6.48 20.52
CA ALA A 169 -15.18 -5.14 21.02
C ALA A 169 -15.21 -5.18 22.56
N SER A 170 -14.03 -5.29 23.19
CA SER A 170 -13.88 -5.58 24.64
C SER A 170 -14.68 -4.64 25.55
N GLN A 171 -14.81 -3.37 25.17
CA GLN A 171 -15.57 -2.34 25.89
C GLN A 171 -16.82 -1.87 25.13
N GLY A 172 -17.13 -2.49 23.99
CA GLY A 172 -18.14 -2.03 23.03
C GLY A 172 -19.22 -3.06 22.73
N LYS A 173 -19.98 -2.81 21.65
CA LYS A 173 -21.06 -3.69 21.17
C LYS A 173 -20.80 -4.04 19.70
N ILE A 174 -20.95 -5.32 19.36
CA ILE A 174 -21.11 -5.78 17.98
C ILE A 174 -22.62 -5.92 17.73
N LYS A 175 -23.13 -5.30 16.66
CA LYS A 175 -24.56 -5.32 16.28
C LYS A 175 -24.68 -5.85 14.86
N LEU A 176 -25.53 -6.86 14.65
CA LEU A 176 -25.81 -7.45 13.35
C LEU A 176 -27.31 -7.26 13.04
N GLU A 177 -27.63 -6.51 11.99
CA GLU A 177 -29.00 -6.25 11.55
C GLU A 177 -29.11 -6.50 10.05
N ALA A 178 -29.99 -7.41 9.67
CA ALA A 178 -30.27 -7.75 8.28
C ALA A 178 -31.69 -8.32 8.15
N GLN A 179 -32.22 -8.36 6.92
CA GLN A 179 -33.49 -9.06 6.65
C GLN A 179 -33.36 -10.57 6.93
N ASN A 180 -32.19 -11.14 6.63
CA ASN A 180 -31.87 -12.54 6.86
C ASN A 180 -30.45 -12.64 7.45
N ILE A 181 -30.27 -13.53 8.44
CA ILE A 181 -28.97 -13.90 8.99
C ILE A 181 -28.88 -15.41 8.95
N GLU A 182 -27.80 -15.93 8.37
CA GLU A 182 -27.49 -17.37 8.31
C GLU A 182 -26.13 -17.62 8.95
N ILE A 183 -26.05 -18.63 9.82
CA ILE A 183 -24.83 -19.05 10.49
C ILE A 183 -24.74 -20.56 10.37
N THR A 184 -23.66 -21.05 9.76
CA THR A 184 -23.40 -22.47 9.54
C THR A 184 -21.99 -22.81 10.01
N SER A 185 -21.86 -23.92 10.75
CA SER A 185 -20.59 -24.52 11.11
C SER A 185 -20.66 -26.01 10.82
N SER A 186 -19.61 -26.56 10.20
CA SER A 186 -19.48 -28.01 9.99
C SER A 186 -18.99 -28.76 11.23
N ALA A 187 -18.50 -28.03 12.22
CA ALA A 187 -18.01 -28.55 13.49
C ALA A 187 -18.82 -27.93 14.64
N ASP A 188 -18.23 -27.86 15.82
CA ASP A 188 -18.90 -27.29 16.98
C ASP A 188 -19.13 -25.78 16.83
N THR A 189 -20.26 -25.30 17.35
CA THR A 189 -20.57 -23.88 17.50
C THR A 189 -20.72 -23.57 18.98
N LYS A 190 -19.95 -22.61 19.49
CA LYS A 190 -19.98 -22.19 20.89
C LYS A 190 -20.51 -20.76 20.99
N VAL A 191 -21.56 -20.55 21.79
CA VAL A 191 -22.09 -19.21 22.10
C VAL A 191 -22.18 -19.09 23.61
N GLU A 192 -21.45 -18.13 24.19
CA GLU A 192 -21.37 -17.92 25.63
C GLU A 192 -21.75 -16.48 25.99
N ALA A 193 -22.53 -16.33 27.07
CA ALA A 193 -22.82 -15.05 27.68
C ALA A 193 -22.64 -15.17 29.20
N SER A 194 -21.84 -14.30 29.80
CA SER A 194 -21.51 -14.36 31.23
C SER A 194 -22.59 -13.77 32.13
N ALA A 195 -23.39 -12.81 31.62
CA ALA A 195 -24.46 -12.16 32.36
C ALA A 195 -25.84 -12.73 32.01
N GLY A 196 -26.23 -12.66 30.74
CA GLY A 196 -27.51 -13.16 30.26
C GLY A 196 -27.55 -13.24 28.74
N MET A 197 -28.45 -14.08 28.23
CA MET A 197 -28.69 -14.27 26.80
C MET A 197 -30.20 -14.23 26.57
N ASP A 198 -30.65 -13.29 25.72
CA ASP A 198 -32.04 -13.19 25.29
C ASP A 198 -32.19 -13.68 23.85
N MET A 199 -33.14 -14.59 23.61
CA MET A 199 -33.49 -15.08 22.28
C MET A 199 -35.00 -14.95 22.08
N GLU A 200 -35.43 -14.19 21.08
CA GLU A 200 -36.83 -13.92 20.82
C GLU A 200 -37.18 -14.14 19.33
N ALA A 201 -38.32 -14.77 19.08
CA ALA A 201 -38.92 -14.89 17.75
C ALA A 201 -40.42 -14.58 17.84
N SER A 202 -40.91 -13.69 16.99
CA SER A 202 -42.32 -13.24 17.01
C SER A 202 -43.32 -14.31 16.57
N SER A 203 -42.88 -15.29 15.77
CA SER A 203 -43.73 -16.33 15.21
C SER A 203 -43.33 -17.73 15.67
N THR A 204 -42.15 -18.21 15.29
CA THR A 204 -41.72 -19.57 15.59
C THR A 204 -40.22 -19.62 15.84
N MET A 205 -39.84 -20.33 16.90
CA MET A 205 -38.47 -20.72 17.18
C MET A 205 -38.37 -22.25 17.12
N ASN A 206 -37.48 -22.77 16.28
CA ASN A 206 -37.26 -24.22 16.12
C ASN A 206 -35.86 -24.59 16.64
N LEU A 207 -35.79 -25.46 17.65
CA LEU A 207 -34.53 -26.05 18.13
C LEU A 207 -34.59 -27.56 17.89
N LYS A 208 -33.58 -28.10 17.19
CA LYS A 208 -33.48 -29.53 16.87
C LYS A 208 -32.08 -30.02 17.17
N GLY A 209 -31.98 -31.16 17.82
CA GLY A 209 -30.76 -31.88 18.10
C GLY A 209 -31.12 -33.30 18.53
N GLN A 210 -30.17 -34.23 18.45
CA GLN A 210 -30.37 -35.59 18.98
C GLN A 210 -30.65 -35.53 20.49
N THR A 211 -29.97 -34.61 21.18
CA THR A 211 -30.15 -34.33 22.61
C THR A 211 -30.20 -32.80 22.81
N ILE A 212 -31.17 -32.33 23.58
CA ILE A 212 -31.26 -30.93 24.03
C ILE A 212 -31.30 -30.95 25.56
N ASN A 213 -30.26 -30.41 26.19
CA ASN A 213 -30.17 -30.32 27.65
C ASN A 213 -30.53 -28.89 28.09
N LEU A 214 -31.52 -28.77 28.99
CA LEU A 214 -31.90 -27.53 29.65
C LEU A 214 -31.83 -27.80 31.15
N ASN A 215 -30.99 -27.08 31.87
CA ASN A 215 -30.75 -27.27 33.30
C ASN A 215 -30.78 -25.96 34.08
#